data_AF-A0A8F4Q4D3-F1
#
_entry.id   AF-A0A8F4Q4D3-F1
#
_cell.length_a   1.000
_cell.length_b   1.000
_cell.length_c   1.000
_cell.angle_alpha   90.00
_cell.angle_beta   90.00
_cell.angle_gamma   90.00
#
_symmetry.space_group_name_H-M   'P 1'
#
loop_
_entity.id
_entity.type
_entity.pdbx_description
1 polymer ?
#
loop_
_entity_poly.entity_id
_entity_poly.type
_entity_poly.pdbx_seq_one_letter_code
_entity_poly.pdbx_strand_id
1 'polypeptide(L)'
;KNALILYDQLKKKCREMGHTYEDQDELARFVSKNMSIEHAWQSLEFLKDQNIVIREKTLVFLPHLYKSEKDIAMYIGELLSKHSWQLDVDVRKLLNVSETSGEIVDDKVNVTQAHETEHLEENSLDNHNGENHFREKEAGSVSGTQCKPEVDLDQVIAVEKICSNPVTIISGKGGCGKSTIVSCLFRHLKQMEKEIEAASKDFEEDLDASEEWNTFDHHLESENMYTKKMLNVLFTAPTGRAASLLSEKTK
;
A
#
# COMPACT_ATOMS: atom_id res chain seq x y z
N LYS A 1 37.56 0.80 -28.91
CA LYS A 1 37.52 2.16 -28.31
C LYS A 1 36.12 2.75 -28.35
N ASN A 2 35.51 2.92 -29.53
CA ASN A 2 34.18 3.52 -29.67
C ASN A 2 33.07 2.75 -28.93
N ALA A 3 33.03 1.41 -29.06
CA ALA A 3 32.10 0.57 -28.29
C ALA A 3 32.19 0.74 -26.77
N LEU A 4 33.39 0.97 -26.22
CA LEU A 4 33.55 1.20 -24.78
C LEU A 4 32.99 2.56 -24.36
N ILE A 5 33.18 3.61 -25.17
CA ILE A 5 32.64 4.95 -24.89
C ILE A 5 31.10 4.90 -24.92
N LEU A 6 30.52 4.22 -25.91
CA LEU A 6 29.07 4.08 -26.03
C LEU A 6 28.47 3.28 -24.87
N TYR A 7 29.12 2.17 -24.49
CA TYR A 7 28.69 1.36 -23.35
C TYR A 7 28.82 2.11 -22.01
N ASP A 8 29.91 2.85 -21.80
CA ASP A 8 30.10 3.66 -20.60
C ASP A 8 29.02 4.75 -20.49
N GLN A 9 28.68 5.39 -21.61
CA GLN A 9 27.61 6.38 -21.64
C GLN A 9 26.24 5.77 -21.31
N LEU A 10 25.91 4.60 -21.85
CA LEU A 10 24.70 3.87 -21.50
C LEU A 10 24.66 3.53 -20.01
N LYS A 11 25.75 3.00 -19.45
CA LYS A 11 25.83 2.70 -18.01
C LYS A 11 25.66 3.93 -17.15
N LYS A 12 26.28 5.05 -17.54
CA LYS A 12 26.20 6.32 -16.83
C LYS A 12 24.76 6.80 -16.77
N LYS A 13 24.03 6.74 -17.88
CA LYS A 13 22.60 7.10 -17.94
C LYS A 13 21.74 6.23 -17.02
N CYS A 14 21.95 4.91 -17.04
CA CYS A 14 21.22 4.01 -16.15
C CYS A 14 21.52 4.30 -14.67
N ARG A 15 22.79 4.54 -14.32
CA ARG A 15 23.21 4.73 -12.93
C ARG A 15 22.84 6.10 -12.36
N GLU A 16 23.03 7.16 -13.13
CA GLU A 16 22.90 8.54 -12.62
C GLU A 16 21.47 9.08 -12.77
N MET A 17 20.75 8.68 -13.82
CA MET A 17 19.41 9.20 -14.11
C MET A 17 18.30 8.18 -13.81
N GLY A 18 18.66 6.93 -13.49
CA GLY A 18 17.69 5.86 -13.22
C GLY A 18 16.99 5.33 -14.48
N HIS A 19 17.55 5.55 -15.67
CA HIS A 19 17.02 4.98 -16.91
C HIS A 19 17.18 3.45 -16.93
N THR A 20 16.15 2.74 -17.41
CA THR A 20 16.23 1.27 -17.61
C THR A 20 16.76 0.92 -19.00
N TYR A 21 16.57 1.82 -19.96
CA TYR A 21 17.05 1.75 -21.34
C TYR A 21 17.35 3.16 -21.86
N GLU A 22 17.99 3.24 -23.03
CA GLU A 22 18.15 4.48 -23.79
C GLU A 22 17.72 4.26 -25.24
N ASP A 23 17.18 5.28 -25.90
CA ASP A 23 16.92 5.21 -27.34
C ASP A 23 18.26 5.27 -28.11
N GLN A 24 18.37 4.46 -29.16
CA GLN A 24 19.60 4.34 -29.96
C GLN A 24 20.03 5.68 -30.59
N ASP A 25 19.09 6.54 -30.97
CA ASP A 25 19.38 7.82 -31.61
C ASP A 25 19.81 8.85 -30.56
N GLU A 26 19.19 8.85 -29.38
CA GLU A 26 19.63 9.64 -28.23
C GLU A 26 21.03 9.21 -27.75
N LEU A 27 21.28 7.91 -27.69
CA LEU A 27 22.58 7.36 -27.33
C LEU A 27 23.67 7.80 -28.32
N ALA A 28 23.38 7.77 -29.63
CA ALA A 28 24.26 8.30 -30.66
C ALA A 28 24.51 9.81 -30.51
N ARG A 29 23.47 10.59 -30.20
CA ARG A 29 23.61 12.03 -29.92
C ARG A 29 24.51 12.29 -28.71
N PHE A 30 24.41 11.49 -27.66
CA PHE A 30 25.24 11.67 -26.45
C PHE A 30 26.73 11.42 -26.70
N VAL A 31 27.08 10.53 -27.63
CA VAL A 31 28.48 10.23 -27.98
C VAL A 31 28.99 11.00 -29.20
N SER A 32 28.19 11.90 -29.76
CA SER A 32 28.53 12.68 -30.97
C SER A 32 29.82 13.51 -30.86
N LYS A 33 30.20 13.91 -29.64
CA LYS A 33 31.48 14.60 -29.38
C LYS A 33 32.70 13.68 -29.48
N ASN A 34 32.50 12.37 -29.35
CA ASN A 34 33.56 11.37 -29.29
C ASN A 34 33.65 10.52 -30.57
N MET A 35 32.56 10.37 -31.31
CA MET A 35 32.50 9.58 -32.54
C MET A 35 31.38 10.05 -33.49
N SER A 36 31.49 9.70 -34.77
CA SER A 36 30.41 9.92 -35.74
C SER A 36 29.23 8.99 -35.51
N ILE A 37 28.08 9.32 -36.10
CA ILE A 37 26.85 8.53 -35.97
C ILE A 37 27.02 7.11 -36.56
N GLU A 38 27.74 6.97 -37.68
CA GLU A 38 28.02 5.68 -38.30
C GLU A 38 28.85 4.80 -37.37
N HIS A 39 29.86 5.38 -36.72
CA HIS A 39 30.68 4.67 -35.74
C HIS A 39 29.91 4.32 -34.46
N ALA A 40 28.95 5.14 -34.05
CA ALA A 40 28.06 4.82 -32.94
C ALA A 40 27.18 3.61 -33.28
N TRP A 41 26.60 3.56 -34.48
CA TRP A 41 25.77 2.44 -34.92
C TRP A 41 26.56 1.15 -35.10
N GLN A 42 27.75 1.23 -35.72
CA GLN A 42 28.67 0.09 -35.80
C GLN A 42 29.07 -0.43 -34.41
N SER A 43 29.34 0.49 -33.48
CA SER A 43 29.68 0.14 -32.10
C SER A 43 28.51 -0.52 -31.38
N LEU A 44 27.28 -0.04 -31.60
CA LEU A 44 26.07 -0.61 -31.01
C LEU A 44 25.80 -2.01 -31.56
N GLU A 45 25.92 -2.23 -32.86
CA GLU A 45 25.76 -3.56 -33.47
C GLU A 45 26.81 -4.53 -32.93
N PHE A 46 28.08 -4.09 -32.83
CA PHE A 46 29.12 -4.90 -32.20
C PHE A 46 28.79 -5.28 -30.75
N LEU A 47 28.31 -4.35 -29.92
CA LEU A 47 27.95 -4.64 -28.53
C LEU A 47 26.78 -5.62 -28.44
N LYS A 48 25.81 -5.52 -29.35
CA LYS A 48 24.68 -6.45 -29.45
C LYS A 48 25.16 -7.83 -29.84
N ASP A 49 26.01 -7.96 -30.85
CA ASP A 49 26.55 -9.25 -31.32
C ASP A 49 27.37 -9.96 -30.25
N GLN A 50 28.05 -9.19 -29.39
CA GLN A 50 28.77 -9.71 -28.22
C GLN A 50 27.86 -9.98 -27.00
N ASN A 51 26.54 -9.80 -27.12
CA ASN A 51 25.56 -9.92 -26.03
C ASN A 51 25.84 -9.01 -24.82
N ILE A 52 26.54 -7.89 -25.04
CA ILE A 52 26.84 -6.90 -24.00
C ILE A 52 25.65 -5.95 -23.78
N VAL A 53 24.85 -5.73 -24.82
CA VAL A 53 23.60 -4.96 -24.79
C VAL A 53 22.48 -5.73 -25.47
N ILE A 54 21.25 -5.48 -25.07
CA ILE A 54 20.05 -5.98 -25.75
C ILE A 54 19.42 -4.83 -26.50
N ARG A 55 19.03 -5.08 -27.76
CA ARG A 55 18.32 -4.10 -28.58
C ARG A 55 16.93 -4.62 -28.90
N GLU A 56 15.91 -3.89 -28.47
CA GLU A 56 14.51 -4.16 -28.80
C GLU A 56 13.97 -2.94 -29.55
N LYS A 57 13.73 -3.08 -30.86
CA LYS A 57 13.40 -1.96 -31.75
C LYS A 57 14.50 -0.88 -31.73
N THR A 58 14.19 0.32 -31.25
CA THR A 58 15.13 1.44 -31.09
C THR A 58 15.71 1.52 -29.67
N LEU A 59 15.23 0.69 -28.73
CA LEU A 59 15.63 0.76 -27.33
C LEU A 59 16.84 -0.13 -27.07
N VAL A 60 17.82 0.42 -26.35
CA VAL A 60 19.07 -0.24 -25.99
C VAL A 60 19.10 -0.44 -24.47
N PHE A 61 19.30 -1.68 -24.04
CA PHE A 61 19.27 -2.09 -22.65
C PHE A 61 20.60 -2.70 -22.22
N LEU A 62 20.91 -2.55 -20.94
CA LEU A 62 21.85 -3.45 -20.27
C LEU A 62 21.14 -4.80 -20.02
N PRO A 63 21.79 -5.96 -20.25
CA PRO A 63 21.12 -7.26 -20.21
C PRO A 63 20.39 -7.56 -18.89
N HIS A 64 20.97 -7.16 -17.77
CA HIS A 64 20.37 -7.36 -16.44
C HIS A 64 19.14 -6.47 -16.18
N LEU A 65 19.09 -5.27 -16.77
CA LEU A 65 17.94 -4.37 -16.65
C LEU A 65 16.78 -4.86 -17.51
N TYR A 66 17.06 -5.26 -18.76
CA TYR A 66 16.07 -5.87 -19.64
C TYR A 66 15.47 -7.13 -19.00
N LYS A 67 16.32 -8.01 -18.46
CA LYS A 67 15.86 -9.21 -17.75
C LYS A 67 14.96 -8.84 -16.57
N SER A 68 15.40 -7.91 -15.72
CA SER A 68 14.58 -7.45 -14.59
C SER A 68 13.21 -6.94 -15.03
N GLU A 69 13.14 -6.15 -16.10
CA GLU A 69 11.88 -5.61 -16.61
C GLU A 69 10.94 -6.71 -17.15
N LYS A 70 11.48 -7.65 -17.94
CA LYS A 70 10.69 -8.80 -18.44
C LYS A 70 10.23 -9.71 -17.31
N ASP A 71 11.09 -9.99 -16.34
CA ASP A 71 10.77 -10.82 -15.18
C ASP A 71 9.65 -10.15 -14.34
N ILE A 72 9.74 -8.85 -14.06
CA ILE A 72 8.69 -8.10 -13.34
C ILE A 72 7.36 -8.18 -14.09
N ALA A 73 7.36 -7.93 -15.41
CA ALA A 73 6.14 -7.99 -16.22
C ALA A 73 5.53 -9.39 -16.22
N MET A 74 6.37 -10.43 -16.33
CA MET A 74 5.95 -11.83 -16.27
C MET A 74 5.30 -12.15 -14.92
N TYR A 75 5.96 -11.87 -13.80
CA TYR A 75 5.44 -12.18 -12.46
C TYR A 75 4.15 -11.43 -12.15
N ILE A 76 4.03 -10.16 -12.55
CA ILE A 76 2.77 -9.41 -12.41
C ILE A 76 1.67 -10.06 -13.25
N GLY A 77 1.96 -10.42 -14.50
CA GLY A 77 1.02 -11.11 -15.38
C GLY A 77 0.53 -12.44 -14.80
N GLU A 78 1.45 -13.25 -14.26
CA GLU A 78 1.11 -14.51 -13.59
C GLU A 78 0.22 -14.28 -12.37
N LEU A 79 0.53 -13.28 -11.53
CA LEU A 79 -0.29 -12.95 -10.35
C LEU A 79 -1.70 -12.54 -10.75
N LEU A 80 -1.85 -11.69 -11.77
CA LEU A 80 -3.16 -11.23 -12.26
C LEU A 80 -3.98 -12.33 -12.93
N SER A 81 -3.32 -13.36 -13.49
CA SER A 81 -3.99 -14.51 -14.09
C SER A 81 -4.57 -15.50 -13.07
N LYS A 82 -4.23 -15.40 -11.77
CA LYS A 82 -4.75 -16.32 -10.75
C LYS A 82 -6.17 -15.94 -10.33
N HIS A 83 -7.12 -16.86 -10.54
CA HIS A 83 -8.54 -16.63 -10.27
C HIS A 83 -8.96 -16.87 -8.81
N SER A 84 -8.03 -17.21 -7.92
CA SER A 84 -8.34 -17.65 -6.54
C SER A 84 -8.30 -16.53 -5.50
N TRP A 85 -8.07 -15.28 -5.90
CA TRP A 85 -8.01 -14.17 -4.95
C TRP A 85 -9.40 -13.60 -4.69
N GLN A 86 -9.88 -13.79 -3.48
CA GLN A 86 -11.08 -13.13 -2.99
C GLN A 86 -10.98 -13.01 -1.47
N LEU A 87 -11.22 -11.81 -0.94
CA LEU A 87 -11.38 -11.57 0.49
C LEU A 87 -12.85 -11.25 0.74
N ASP A 88 -13.51 -12.05 1.57
CA ASP A 88 -14.92 -11.84 1.90
C ASP A 88 -15.04 -10.81 3.03
N VAL A 89 -15.37 -9.56 2.66
CA VAL A 89 -15.45 -8.41 3.58
C VAL A 89 -16.62 -7.52 3.21
N ASP A 90 -17.43 -7.16 4.21
CA ASP A 90 -18.44 -6.11 4.09
C ASP A 90 -17.78 -4.74 4.24
N VAL A 91 -17.50 -4.10 3.09
CA VAL A 91 -16.76 -2.82 3.01
C VAL A 91 -17.44 -1.70 3.79
N ARG A 92 -18.78 -1.67 3.82
CA ARG A 92 -19.52 -0.61 4.53
C ARG A 92 -19.41 -0.80 6.04
N LYS A 93 -19.54 -2.03 6.53
CA LYS A 93 -19.32 -2.32 7.96
C LYS A 93 -17.90 -1.97 8.39
N LEU A 94 -16.91 -2.30 7.56
CA LEU A 94 -15.51 -2.05 7.86
C LEU A 94 -15.20 -0.56 8.07
N LEU A 95 -15.65 0.29 7.14
CA LEU A 95 -15.32 1.71 7.19
C LEU A 95 -16.08 2.44 8.31
N ASN A 96 -17.32 2.04 8.61
CA ASN A 96 -18.11 2.59 9.71
C ASN A 96 -17.52 2.29 11.11
N VAL A 97 -16.90 1.12 11.31
CA VAL A 97 -16.27 0.74 12.59
C VAL A 97 -14.97 1.52 12.82
N SER A 98 -14.28 1.95 11.76
CA SER A 98 -12.99 2.63 11.88
C SER A 98 -13.11 4.07 12.41
N GLU A 99 -14.27 4.71 12.27
CA GLU A 99 -14.51 6.09 12.73
C GLU A 99 -14.92 6.17 14.21
N THR A 100 -15.48 5.09 14.77
CA THR A 100 -15.94 5.02 16.17
C THR A 100 -14.83 4.61 17.15
N SER A 101 -13.66 4.20 16.67
CA SER A 101 -12.50 3.85 17.49
C SER A 101 -11.67 5.06 17.97
N GLY A 102 -12.13 6.30 17.72
CA GLY A 102 -11.45 7.54 18.11
C GLY A 102 -11.69 8.03 19.54
N GLU A 103 -12.61 7.40 20.30
CA GLU A 103 -12.81 7.72 21.71
C GLU A 103 -11.82 6.94 22.58
N ILE A 104 -10.76 7.63 22.97
CA ILE A 104 -9.90 7.28 24.09
C ILE A 104 -10.79 7.11 25.32
N VAL A 105 -10.95 5.87 25.78
CA VAL A 105 -11.43 5.60 27.15
C VAL A 105 -10.29 5.99 28.08
N ASP A 106 -10.33 7.25 28.51
CA ASP A 106 -9.49 7.81 29.56
C ASP A 106 -10.00 7.29 30.91
N ASP A 107 -9.52 6.12 31.32
CA ASP A 107 -9.75 5.60 32.67
C ASP A 107 -8.92 6.44 33.66
N LYS A 108 -9.55 7.50 34.16
CA LYS A 108 -9.08 8.27 35.31
C LYS A 108 -9.06 7.39 36.56
N VAL A 109 -7.87 7.22 37.15
CA VAL A 109 -7.71 7.08 38.60
C VAL A 109 -6.71 8.13 39.09
N ASN A 110 -7.25 9.09 39.85
CA ASN A 110 -6.54 10.14 40.57
C ASN A 110 -5.60 9.56 41.65
N VAL A 111 -4.56 10.32 42.05
CA VAL A 111 -4.30 10.73 43.45
C VAL A 111 -3.09 11.69 43.58
N THR A 112 -3.38 12.88 44.14
CA THR A 112 -2.59 13.86 44.94
C THR A 112 -1.39 14.65 44.39
N GLN A 113 -1.67 15.93 44.06
CA GLN A 113 -1.29 17.19 44.74
C GLN A 113 0.13 17.41 45.33
N ALA A 114 0.83 18.46 44.85
CA ALA A 114 1.56 19.52 45.62
C ALA A 114 2.11 20.60 44.63
N HIS A 115 1.68 21.88 44.71
CA HIS A 115 2.44 23.09 45.15
C HIS A 115 3.73 23.37 44.32
N GLU A 116 4.15 24.55 43.86
CA GLU A 116 3.89 26.01 44.02
C GLU A 116 4.72 26.72 42.90
N THR A 117 4.19 27.70 42.16
CA THR A 117 4.44 29.17 42.26
C THR A 117 5.68 29.71 41.51
N GLU A 118 5.51 30.93 40.97
CA GLU A 118 6.48 31.96 40.49
C GLU A 118 6.68 32.04 38.96
N HIS A 119 6.12 33.02 38.21
CA HIS A 119 6.28 34.50 38.10
C HIS A 119 7.29 34.99 37.05
N LEU A 120 6.95 36.13 36.43
CA LEU A 120 7.66 37.04 35.48
C LEU A 120 7.27 36.82 33.99
N GLU A 121 6.41 37.65 33.37
CA GLU A 121 6.59 39.06 32.91
C GLU A 121 7.84 39.25 32.02
N GLU A 122 7.87 39.94 30.88
CA GLU A 122 7.00 40.95 30.25
C GLU A 122 7.50 41.25 28.81
N ASN A 123 6.62 41.81 27.97
CA ASN A 123 6.83 42.85 26.94
C ASN A 123 7.59 42.60 25.61
N SER A 124 6.85 42.79 24.50
CA SER A 124 7.04 43.97 23.62
C SER A 124 5.88 44.17 22.62
N LEU A 125 5.41 45.41 22.52
CA LEU A 125 4.33 45.93 21.67
C LEU A 125 4.72 46.14 20.18
N ASP A 126 3.69 46.08 19.33
CA ASP A 126 3.15 47.15 18.45
C ASP A 126 3.11 46.98 16.91
N ASN A 127 2.03 47.58 16.38
CA ASN A 127 1.76 48.10 15.03
C ASN A 127 0.99 47.27 13.98
N HIS A 128 -0.34 47.44 14.06
CA HIS A 128 -1.21 48.14 13.10
C HIS A 128 -1.56 47.56 11.69
N ASN A 129 -2.86 47.25 11.59
CA ASN A 129 -3.85 47.79 10.65
C ASN A 129 -4.19 46.98 9.38
N GLY A 130 -5.50 46.72 9.17
CA GLY A 130 -6.03 46.01 8.00
C GLY A 130 -7.46 45.51 8.18
N GLU A 131 -8.38 46.44 8.41
CA GLU A 131 -9.84 46.33 8.53
C GLU A 131 -10.54 45.56 7.38
N ASN A 132 -11.54 44.74 7.71
CA ASN A 132 -12.78 44.57 6.93
C ASN A 132 -13.85 43.82 7.75
N HIS A 133 -14.77 44.60 8.31
CA HIS A 133 -16.03 44.16 8.89
C HIS A 133 -17.06 43.95 7.76
N PHE A 134 -17.79 42.82 7.74
CA PHE A 134 -19.20 42.85 7.31
C PHE A 134 -20.05 41.73 7.96
N ARG A 135 -20.64 42.13 9.10
CA ARG A 135 -21.90 41.82 9.79
C ARG A 135 -22.80 40.64 9.34
N GLU A 136 -23.24 39.92 10.38
CA GLU A 136 -24.30 38.92 10.50
C GLU A 136 -25.69 39.34 9.97
N LYS A 137 -26.49 38.33 9.57
CA LYS A 137 -27.92 38.27 9.85
C LYS A 137 -28.40 36.83 10.01
N GLU A 138 -29.18 36.63 11.08
CA GLU A 138 -29.57 35.36 11.68
C GLU A 138 -30.75 34.61 11.02
N ALA A 139 -30.82 33.32 11.40
CA ALA A 139 -31.98 32.51 11.75
C ALA A 139 -32.96 32.00 10.68
N GLY A 140 -32.93 30.66 10.52
CA GLY A 140 -33.96 29.88 9.84
C GLY A 140 -33.86 28.38 10.15
N SER A 141 -34.49 27.97 11.26
CA SER A 141 -35.14 26.67 11.53
C SER A 141 -34.41 25.35 11.26
N VAL A 142 -34.10 24.68 12.37
CA VAL A 142 -34.01 23.23 12.64
C VAL A 142 -34.52 22.30 11.54
N SER A 143 -33.62 21.51 10.95
CA SER A 143 -33.81 20.06 10.90
C SER A 143 -32.45 19.39 11.13
N GLY A 144 -32.30 18.78 12.31
CA GLY A 144 -31.16 17.94 12.63
C GLY A 144 -31.19 16.72 11.75
N THR A 145 -30.60 16.81 10.57
CA THR A 145 -30.14 15.62 9.86
C THR A 145 -28.91 15.17 10.63
N GLN A 146 -29.02 14.07 11.38
CA GLN A 146 -27.83 13.36 11.82
C GLN A 146 -27.01 13.08 10.56
N CYS A 147 -25.93 13.85 10.38
CA CYS A 147 -25.02 13.66 9.28
C CYS A 147 -24.37 12.30 9.55
N LYS A 148 -24.94 11.24 8.97
CA LYS A 148 -24.21 9.98 8.84
C LYS A 148 -22.87 10.37 8.22
N PRO A 149 -21.73 10.03 8.83
CA PRO A 149 -20.46 10.31 8.22
C PRO A 149 -20.47 9.68 6.82
N GLU A 150 -20.37 10.52 5.80
CA GLU A 150 -20.36 10.06 4.42
C GLU A 150 -19.03 9.37 4.21
N VAL A 151 -19.06 8.04 4.14
CA VAL A 151 -17.87 7.22 3.92
C VAL A 151 -17.21 7.66 2.62
N ASP A 152 -15.92 7.98 2.70
CA ASP A 152 -15.09 8.39 1.56
C ASP A 152 -15.15 7.34 0.44
N LEU A 153 -15.72 7.73 -0.70
CA LEU A 153 -15.93 6.85 -1.85
C LEU A 153 -14.62 6.26 -2.39
N ASP A 154 -13.52 7.02 -2.36
CA ASP A 154 -12.23 6.55 -2.85
C ASP A 154 -11.69 5.43 -1.93
N GLN A 155 -11.98 5.50 -0.64
CA GLN A 155 -11.62 4.45 0.32
C GLN A 155 -12.47 3.20 0.14
N VAL A 156 -13.77 3.33 -0.15
CA VAL A 156 -14.65 2.20 -0.50
C VAL A 156 -14.10 1.48 -1.72
N ILE A 157 -13.84 2.21 -2.81
CA ILE A 157 -13.31 1.64 -4.05
C ILE A 157 -11.96 0.96 -3.79
N ALA A 158 -11.08 1.58 -3.00
CA ALA A 158 -9.79 0.98 -2.67
C ALA A 158 -9.94 -0.36 -1.94
N VAL A 159 -10.83 -0.46 -0.94
CA VAL A 159 -11.07 -1.71 -0.21
C VAL A 159 -11.68 -2.78 -1.12
N GLU A 160 -12.66 -2.43 -1.95
CA GLU A 160 -13.25 -3.36 -2.93
C GLU A 160 -12.21 -3.91 -3.90
N LYS A 161 -11.29 -3.04 -4.36
CA LYS A 161 -10.18 -3.44 -5.24
C LYS A 161 -9.22 -4.38 -4.53
N ILE A 162 -8.82 -4.11 -3.28
CA ILE A 162 -7.98 -5.02 -2.50
C ILE A 162 -8.65 -6.39 -2.36
N CYS A 163 -9.96 -6.43 -2.07
CA CYS A 163 -10.68 -7.69 -1.87
C CYS A 163 -10.85 -8.52 -3.15
N SER A 164 -10.89 -7.86 -4.31
CA SER A 164 -11.18 -8.51 -5.60
C SER A 164 -9.95 -8.73 -6.50
N ASN A 165 -8.78 -8.16 -6.17
CA ASN A 165 -7.59 -8.24 -7.03
C ASN A 165 -6.34 -8.69 -6.26
N PRO A 166 -5.58 -9.68 -6.77
CA PRO A 166 -4.38 -10.18 -6.10
C PRO A 166 -3.24 -9.16 -6.03
N VAL A 167 -3.25 -8.16 -6.92
CA VAL A 167 -2.32 -7.03 -6.91
C VAL A 167 -3.14 -5.75 -7.01
N THR A 168 -3.02 -4.88 -6.00
CA THR A 168 -3.70 -3.58 -5.96
C THR A 168 -2.68 -2.49 -5.65
N ILE A 169 -2.71 -1.40 -6.43
CA ILE A 169 -1.87 -0.21 -6.21
C ILE A 169 -2.79 0.92 -5.73
N ILE A 170 -2.44 1.52 -4.60
CA ILE A 170 -3.18 2.65 -4.01
C ILE A 170 -2.27 3.87 -4.02
N SER A 171 -2.62 4.85 -4.83
CA SER A 171 -1.89 6.13 -4.94
C SER A 171 -2.69 7.25 -4.30
N GLY A 172 -2.01 8.22 -3.71
CA GLY A 172 -2.64 9.41 -3.12
C GLY A 172 -1.66 10.23 -2.32
N LYS A 173 -1.97 11.51 -2.09
CA LYS A 173 -1.12 12.44 -1.33
C LYS A 173 -0.91 11.97 0.11
N GLY A 174 0.05 12.58 0.80
CA GLY A 174 0.20 12.40 2.24
C GLY A 174 -1.09 12.80 2.97
N GLY A 175 -1.49 12.04 3.99
CA GLY A 175 -2.70 12.32 4.78
C GLY A 175 -4.00 11.69 4.28
N CYS A 176 -4.08 11.14 3.06
CA CYS A 176 -5.30 10.53 2.51
C CYS A 176 -5.65 9.13 3.07
N GLY A 177 -5.25 8.77 4.29
CA GLY A 177 -5.69 7.52 4.94
C GLY A 177 -5.25 6.18 4.32
N LYS A 178 -4.45 6.15 3.24
CA LYS A 178 -4.06 4.90 2.52
C LYS A 178 -3.56 3.75 3.41
N SER A 179 -2.64 4.05 4.34
CA SER A 179 -2.13 3.02 5.26
C SER A 179 -3.19 2.59 6.27
N THR A 180 -4.06 3.50 6.69
CA THR A 180 -5.16 3.24 7.62
C THR A 180 -6.16 2.26 7.01
N ILE A 181 -6.60 2.48 5.77
CA ILE A 181 -7.57 1.58 5.12
C ILE A 181 -7.03 0.15 4.98
N VAL A 182 -5.75 0.01 4.61
CA VAL A 182 -5.09 -1.29 4.47
C VAL A 182 -4.98 -1.97 5.85
N SER A 183 -4.59 -1.21 6.88
CA SER A 183 -4.43 -1.74 8.24
C SER A 183 -5.79 -2.15 8.85
N CYS A 184 -6.83 -1.33 8.67
CA CYS A 184 -8.18 -1.63 9.12
C CYS A 184 -8.73 -2.88 8.44
N LEU A 185 -8.55 -3.02 7.12
CA LEU A 185 -8.94 -4.21 6.37
C LEU A 185 -8.36 -5.50 6.95
N PHE A 186 -7.03 -5.56 7.04
CA PHE A 186 -6.36 -6.78 7.47
C PHE A 186 -6.54 -7.08 8.97
N ARG A 187 -6.76 -6.05 9.80
CA ARG A 187 -7.13 -6.23 11.21
C ARG A 187 -8.55 -6.78 11.35
N HIS A 188 -9.50 -6.26 10.58
CA HIS A 188 -10.87 -6.78 10.54
C HIS A 188 -10.89 -8.26 10.10
N LEU A 189 -10.17 -8.59 9.03
CA LEU A 189 -10.05 -9.97 8.55
C LEU A 189 -9.46 -10.91 9.60
N LYS A 190 -8.40 -10.49 10.30
CA LYS A 190 -7.82 -11.29 11.41
C LYS A 190 -8.79 -11.46 12.58
N GLN A 191 -9.62 -10.46 12.86
CA GLN A 191 -10.63 -10.54 13.92
C GLN A 191 -11.76 -11.50 13.54
N MET A 192 -12.27 -11.42 12.32
CA MET A 192 -13.26 -12.37 11.79
C MET A 192 -12.73 -13.81 11.84
N GLU A 193 -11.46 -14.03 11.51
CA GLU A 193 -10.85 -15.37 11.57
C GLU A 193 -10.88 -15.99 12.97
N LYS A 194 -10.61 -15.18 14.00
CA LYS A 194 -10.68 -15.57 15.42
C LYS A 194 -12.11 -15.86 15.86
N GLU A 195 -13.06 -15.04 15.44
CA GLU A 195 -14.49 -15.24 15.76
C GLU A 195 -15.01 -16.54 15.14
N ILE A 196 -14.62 -16.84 13.90
CA ILE A 196 -14.95 -18.12 13.25
C ILE A 196 -14.30 -19.29 13.98
N GLU A 197 -13.06 -19.14 14.46
CA GLU A 197 -12.39 -20.19 15.25
C GLU A 197 -13.09 -20.45 16.58
N ALA A 198 -13.45 -19.38 17.30
CA ALA A 198 -14.19 -19.48 18.55
C ALA A 198 -15.56 -20.13 18.33
N ALA A 199 -16.33 -19.67 17.33
CA ALA A 199 -17.64 -20.25 17.02
C ALA A 199 -17.55 -21.71 16.58
N SER A 200 -16.50 -22.11 15.85
CA SER A 200 -16.28 -23.51 15.47
C SER A 200 -16.00 -24.37 16.71
N LYS A 201 -15.18 -23.85 17.62
CA LYS A 201 -14.85 -24.52 18.88
C LYS A 201 -16.07 -24.63 19.81
N ASP A 202 -16.86 -23.56 19.94
CA ASP A 202 -18.10 -23.56 20.73
C ASP A 202 -19.10 -24.61 20.17
N PHE A 203 -19.20 -24.73 18.85
CA PHE A 203 -20.05 -25.74 18.21
C PHE A 203 -19.55 -27.18 18.43
N GLU A 204 -18.24 -27.40 18.41
CA GLU A 204 -17.64 -28.71 18.74
C GLU A 204 -17.87 -29.07 20.23
N GLU A 205 -17.77 -28.11 21.14
CA GLU A 205 -18.03 -28.30 22.57
C GLU A 205 -19.52 -28.53 22.88
N ASP A 206 -20.44 -27.91 22.12
CA ASP A 206 -21.89 -28.14 22.26
C ASP A 206 -22.33 -29.52 21.73
N LEU A 207 -21.57 -30.13 20.82
CA LEU A 207 -21.85 -31.47 20.27
C LEU A 207 -21.47 -32.63 21.21
N ASP A 208 -20.71 -32.36 22.27
CA ASP A 208 -20.45 -33.34 23.36
C ASP A 208 -21.67 -33.55 24.29
N ALA A 209 -22.83 -32.96 23.94
CA ALA A 209 -24.11 -33.14 24.62
C ALA A 209 -25.17 -33.91 23.78
N SER A 210 -24.84 -35.11 23.26
CA SER A 210 -25.71 -36.30 23.33
C SER A 210 -25.14 -37.50 22.56
N GLU A 211 -24.82 -38.57 23.27
CA GLU A 211 -24.56 -39.90 22.69
C GLU A 211 -25.87 -40.63 22.29
N GLU A 212 -26.70 -40.06 21.40
CA GLU A 212 -27.92 -40.79 20.96
C GLU A 212 -28.33 -40.61 19.49
N TRP A 213 -27.39 -40.35 18.58
CA TRP A 213 -27.67 -40.40 17.12
C TRP A 213 -26.67 -41.22 16.29
N ASN A 214 -26.00 -42.20 16.91
CA ASN A 214 -25.18 -43.18 16.18
C ASN A 214 -26.06 -44.27 15.55
N THR A 215 -26.82 -43.91 14.52
CA THR A 215 -27.28 -44.86 13.51
C THR A 215 -27.61 -44.09 12.25
N PHE A 216 -26.67 -44.02 11.32
CA PHE A 216 -26.82 -44.29 9.88
C PHE A 216 -25.67 -43.66 9.10
N ASP A 217 -24.98 -44.54 8.37
CA ASP A 217 -24.09 -44.28 7.24
C ASP A 217 -22.60 -44.00 7.49
N HIS A 218 -21.87 -45.09 7.67
CA HIS A 218 -20.47 -45.21 7.28
C HIS A 218 -20.32 -45.00 5.77
N HIS A 219 -20.17 -43.75 5.30
CA HIS A 219 -19.43 -43.44 4.06
C HIS A 219 -19.03 -41.97 3.85
N LEU A 220 -19.10 -41.08 4.85
CA LEU A 220 -18.37 -39.81 4.80
C LEU A 220 -16.92 -40.03 5.24
N GLU A 221 -16.09 -40.54 4.32
CA GLU A 221 -14.65 -40.40 4.44
C GLU A 221 -14.30 -38.90 4.43
N SER A 222 -14.14 -38.34 5.63
CA SER A 222 -13.04 -37.44 6.00
C SER A 222 -12.55 -36.42 4.96
N GLU A 223 -13.44 -35.67 4.32
CA GLU A 223 -13.09 -34.35 3.73
C GLU A 223 -13.09 -33.23 4.80
N ASN A 224 -12.94 -33.59 6.07
CA ASN A 224 -12.75 -32.65 7.18
C ASN A 224 -11.30 -32.17 7.28
N MET A 225 -10.75 -31.72 6.15
CA MET A 225 -9.62 -30.80 6.12
C MET A 225 -10.03 -29.62 5.26
N TYR A 226 -10.99 -28.83 5.75
CA TYR A 226 -10.88 -27.39 5.57
C TYR A 226 -9.53 -27.01 6.18
N THR A 227 -8.46 -27.07 5.38
CA THR A 227 -7.20 -26.45 5.72
C THR A 227 -7.49 -24.95 5.79
N LYS A 228 -7.96 -24.50 6.96
CA LYS A 228 -8.29 -23.12 7.26
C LYS A 228 -7.00 -22.35 7.05
N LYS A 229 -6.88 -21.74 5.87
CA LYS A 229 -5.66 -21.09 5.45
C LYS A 229 -5.55 -19.82 6.27
N MET A 230 -4.74 -19.88 7.32
CA MET A 230 -4.55 -18.74 8.21
C MET A 230 -4.10 -17.51 7.44
N LEU A 231 -4.76 -16.37 7.68
CA LEU A 231 -4.43 -15.13 6.98
C LEU A 231 -3.15 -14.53 7.56
N ASN A 232 -2.02 -14.87 6.95
CA ASN A 232 -0.73 -14.32 7.29
C ASN A 232 -0.47 -13.00 6.56
N VAL A 233 -0.46 -11.90 7.31
CA VAL A 233 -0.26 -10.54 6.79
C VAL A 233 1.12 -10.04 7.17
N LEU A 234 1.93 -9.69 6.16
CA LEU A 234 3.25 -9.09 6.31
C LEU A 234 3.24 -7.65 5.80
N PHE A 235 3.56 -6.70 6.68
CA PHE A 235 3.74 -5.30 6.33
C PHE A 235 5.22 -5.00 6.05
N THR A 236 5.52 -4.42 4.89
CA THR A 236 6.91 -4.11 4.49
C THR A 236 7.03 -2.72 3.88
N ALA A 237 8.22 -2.12 3.97
CA ALA A 237 8.53 -0.85 3.34
C ALA A 237 9.99 -0.84 2.83
N PRO A 238 10.32 -0.01 1.83
CA PRO A 238 11.66 -0.01 1.21
C PRO A 238 12.78 0.52 2.12
N THR A 239 12.46 1.27 3.18
CA THR A 239 13.44 1.81 4.14
C THR A 239 13.05 1.47 5.57
N GLY A 240 14.05 1.34 6.46
CA GLY A 240 13.81 1.02 7.87
C GLY A 240 12.93 2.06 8.56
N ARG A 241 13.11 3.36 8.27
CA ARG A 241 12.31 4.44 8.84
C ARG A 241 10.83 4.34 8.41
N ALA A 242 10.57 4.00 7.14
CA ALA A 242 9.22 3.78 6.65
C ALA A 242 8.60 2.50 7.25
N ALA A 243 9.39 1.45 7.46
CA ALA A 243 8.93 0.22 8.09
C ALA A 243 8.56 0.44 9.57
N SER A 244 9.35 1.21 10.32
CA SER A 244 9.03 1.60 11.70
C SER A 244 7.71 2.38 11.76
N LEU A 245 7.54 3.39 10.91
CA LEU A 245 6.29 4.16 10.82
C LEU A 245 5.09 3.31 10.41
N LEU A 246 5.28 2.36 9.50
CA LEU A 246 4.23 1.43 9.10
C LEU A 246 3.82 0.56 10.30
N SER A 247 4.80 0.03 11.05
CA SER A 247 4.54 -0.81 12.23
C SER A 247 3.78 -0.08 13.34
N GLU A 248 4.05 1.21 13.54
CA GLU A 248 3.35 2.05 14.53
C GLU A 248 1.88 2.25 14.16
N LYS A 249 1.59 2.41 12.87
CA LYS A 249 0.21 2.63 12.37
C LYS A 249 -0.60 1.36 12.17
N THR A 250 0.05 0.20 12.12
CA THR A 250 -0.59 -1.11 11.88
C THR A 250 -0.82 -1.92 13.16
N LYS A 251 -0.20 -1.53 14.29
CA LYS A 251 -0.44 -2.14 15.61
C LYS A 251 -1.76 -1.63 16.18
#